data_AF-A0A2H3AGS3-F1
#
_entry.id   AF-A0A2H3AGS3-F1
#
_cell.length_a   1.000
_cell.length_b   1.000
_cell.length_c   1.000
_cell.angle_alpha   90.00
_cell.angle_beta   90.00
_cell.angle_gamma   90.00
#
_symmetry.space_group_name_H-M   'P 1'
#
loop_
_entity.id
_entity.type
_entity.pdbx_description
1 polymer ?
#
loop_
_entity_poly.entity_id
_entity_poly.type
_entity_poly.pdbx_seq_one_letter_code
_entity_poly.pdbx_strand_id
1 'polypeptide(L)'
;LSLSYLGPYIFTRTLLPLLESTASLPGPDVRIINASFLQLACLAYLDYGSKEAWNHPFRCTLLFTLLCKLKICRILAVYLWTNDLARCLSEEQSKVMVLITHPDAILSGGAIFSLNSLPYPPFWIWSLGFVLHPQTRGAYTSVFAACMSRDNPNITHGAYI
;
A
#
# COMPACT_ATOMS: atom_id res chain seq x y z
N LEU A 1 7.89 0.68 -11.91
CA LEU A 1 7.34 -0.61 -11.44
C LEU A 1 8.32 -1.41 -10.59
N SER A 2 9.58 -1.60 -11.03
CA SER A 2 10.57 -2.52 -10.43
C SER A 2 10.66 -2.50 -8.88
N LEU A 3 11.23 -1.49 -8.22
CA LEU A 3 11.47 -1.63 -6.76
C LEU A 3 10.22 -1.73 -5.87
N SER A 4 9.18 -0.95 -6.14
CA SER A 4 8.05 -0.80 -5.21
C SER A 4 6.98 -1.89 -5.34
N TYR A 5 6.99 -2.65 -6.43
CA TYR A 5 6.04 -3.73 -6.68
C TYR A 5 6.74 -5.08 -6.77
N LEU A 6 7.80 -5.18 -7.60
CA LEU A 6 8.51 -6.45 -7.81
C LEU A 6 9.26 -6.90 -6.54
N GLY A 7 9.84 -5.95 -5.79
CA GLY A 7 10.52 -6.23 -4.53
C GLY A 7 9.59 -6.89 -3.51
N PRO A 8 8.49 -6.23 -3.09
CA PRO A 8 7.50 -6.82 -2.19
C PRO A 8 6.89 -8.11 -2.73
N TYR A 9 6.62 -8.18 -4.04
CA TYR A 9 6.07 -9.40 -4.67
C TYR A 9 6.99 -10.61 -4.47
N ILE A 10 8.28 -10.47 -4.81
CA ILE A 10 9.25 -11.56 -4.66
C ILE A 10 9.44 -11.89 -3.18
N PHE A 11 9.60 -10.86 -2.33
CA PHE A 11 9.78 -11.01 -0.89
C PHE A 11 8.65 -11.82 -0.25
N THR A 12 7.40 -11.45 -0.54
CA THR A 12 6.23 -12.16 -0.02
C THR A 12 6.13 -13.56 -0.59
N ARG A 13 6.37 -13.76 -1.89
CA ARG A 13 6.37 -15.11 -2.51
C ARG A 13 7.41 -16.03 -1.89
N THR A 14 8.60 -15.53 -1.57
CA THR A 14 9.67 -16.32 -0.94
C THR A 14 9.39 -16.65 0.52
N LEU A 15 8.71 -15.76 1.24
CA LEU A 15 8.36 -15.96 2.65
C LEU A 15 7.07 -16.73 2.84
N LEU A 16 6.20 -16.80 1.84
CA LEU A 16 4.87 -17.40 1.96
C LEU A 16 4.90 -18.82 2.54
N PRO A 17 5.75 -19.76 2.07
CA PRO A 17 5.77 -21.12 2.62
C PRO A 17 6.15 -21.16 4.10
N LEU A 18 7.04 -20.26 4.54
CA LEU A 18 7.45 -20.12 5.93
C LEU A 18 6.32 -19.54 6.79
N LEU A 19 5.62 -18.53 6.27
CA LEU A 19 4.48 -17.91 6.93
C LEU A 19 3.33 -18.89 7.13
N GLU A 20 3.06 -19.74 6.13
CA GLU A 20 2.05 -20.80 6.22
C GLU A 20 2.44 -21.90 7.20
N SER A 21 3.70 -22.35 7.16
CA SER A 21 4.21 -23.31 8.15
C SER A 21 4.11 -22.74 9.57
N THR A 22 4.43 -21.47 9.77
CA THR A 22 4.29 -20.80 11.07
C THR A 22 2.83 -20.67 11.47
N ALA A 23 1.94 -20.29 10.55
CA ALA A 23 0.51 -20.16 10.81
C ALA A 23 -0.18 -21.51 11.11
N SER A 24 0.42 -22.62 10.68
CA SER A 24 -0.07 -23.97 10.98
C SER A 24 0.11 -24.36 12.46
N LEU A 25 1.08 -23.76 13.15
CA LEU A 25 1.35 -24.00 14.56
C LEU A 25 0.21 -23.48 15.46
N PRO A 26 0.04 -24.04 16.68
CA PRO A 26 -0.93 -23.53 17.64
C PRO A 26 -0.43 -22.24 18.30
N GLY A 27 -1.22 -21.16 18.21
CA GLY A 27 -0.95 -19.89 18.91
C GLY A 27 -0.48 -18.70 18.06
N PRO A 28 0.36 -18.82 17.02
CA PRO A 28 0.82 -17.66 16.25
C PRO A 28 -0.25 -17.13 15.29
N ASP A 29 -0.47 -15.82 15.34
CA ASP A 29 -1.26 -15.08 14.35
C ASP A 29 -0.33 -14.47 13.31
N VAL A 30 -0.36 -15.02 12.09
CA VAL A 30 0.49 -14.57 11.00
C VAL A 30 -0.30 -13.68 10.06
N ARG A 31 0.24 -12.47 9.83
CA ARG A 31 -0.39 -11.43 9.02
C ARG A 31 0.58 -10.84 8.02
N ILE A 32 0.09 -10.57 6.82
CA ILE A 32 0.79 -9.85 5.76
C ILE A 32 0.11 -8.50 5.61
N ILE A 33 0.83 -7.42 5.91
CA ILE A 33 0.30 -6.05 5.84
C ILE A 33 1.04 -5.30 4.74
N ASN A 34 0.32 -5.02 3.66
CA ASN A 34 0.84 -4.25 2.54
C ASN A 34 0.45 -2.78 2.72
N ALA A 35 1.44 -1.90 2.79
CA ALA A 35 1.21 -0.46 2.80
C ALA A 35 0.97 0.05 1.37
N SER A 36 -0.20 0.64 1.16
CA SER A 36 -0.61 1.29 -0.08
C SER A 36 -0.93 2.76 0.20
N PHE A 37 -1.28 3.54 -0.81
CA PHE A 37 -1.58 4.97 -0.66
C PHE A 37 -3.01 5.25 -1.13
N LEU A 38 -3.68 6.18 -0.46
CA LEU A 38 -5.06 6.54 -0.76
C LEU A 38 -5.13 7.41 -2.02
N GLN A 39 -5.31 6.74 -3.16
CA GLN A 39 -5.70 7.39 -4.40
C GLN A 39 -6.68 6.53 -5.22
N LEU A 40 -7.44 5.64 -4.56
CA LEU A 40 -8.45 4.82 -5.22
C LEU A 40 -9.57 5.65 -5.85
N ALA A 41 -9.89 6.82 -5.30
CA ALA A 41 -10.85 7.75 -5.91
C ALA A 41 -10.39 8.24 -7.31
N CYS A 42 -9.08 8.38 -7.53
CA CYS A 42 -8.53 8.71 -8.85
C CYS A 42 -8.49 7.51 -9.81
N LEU A 43 -8.66 6.29 -9.29
CA LEU A 43 -8.62 5.03 -10.06
C LEU A 43 -9.97 4.61 -10.62
N ALA A 44 -11.08 5.19 -10.14
CA ALA A 44 -12.44 4.85 -10.58
C ALA A 44 -12.68 5.07 -12.09
N TYR A 45 -11.77 5.75 -12.79
CA TYR A 45 -11.90 6.10 -14.21
C TYR A 45 -11.02 5.28 -15.16
N LEU A 46 -10.28 4.26 -14.67
CA LEU A 46 -9.50 3.40 -15.56
C LEU A 46 -10.05 1.98 -15.62
N ASP A 47 -10.33 1.55 -16.84
CA ASP A 47 -10.55 0.15 -17.18
C ASP A 47 -9.19 -0.57 -17.20
N TYR A 48 -9.07 -1.63 -16.40
CA TYR A 48 -7.85 -2.45 -16.27
C TYR A 48 -8.09 -3.91 -16.71
N GLY A 49 -9.20 -4.19 -17.40
CA GLY A 49 -9.59 -5.55 -17.80
C GLY A 49 -8.69 -6.20 -18.85
N SER A 50 -7.83 -5.44 -19.54
CA SER A 50 -6.94 -5.95 -20.59
C SER A 50 -5.48 -5.56 -20.32
N LYS A 51 -4.54 -6.43 -20.72
CA LYS A 51 -3.08 -6.20 -20.60
C LYS A 51 -2.64 -4.92 -21.32
N GLU A 52 -3.32 -4.58 -22.41
CA GLU A 52 -3.08 -3.40 -23.21
C GLU A 52 -3.48 -2.11 -22.46
N ALA A 53 -4.52 -2.19 -21.62
CA ALA A 53 -4.97 -1.07 -20.78
C ALA A 53 -3.94 -0.66 -19.71
N TRP A 54 -3.02 -1.56 -19.34
CA TRP A 54 -1.88 -1.23 -18.47
C TRP A 54 -0.89 -0.26 -19.13
N ASN A 55 -0.88 -0.17 -20.47
CA ASN A 55 -0.04 0.73 -21.26
C ASN A 55 -0.78 2.00 -21.69
N HIS A 56 -1.79 2.46 -20.94
CA HIS A 56 -2.58 3.62 -21.35
C HIS A 56 -1.71 4.90 -21.50
N PRO A 57 -1.66 5.54 -22.69
CA PRO A 57 -0.95 6.79 -22.88
C PRO A 57 -1.78 7.93 -22.28
N PHE A 58 -1.57 8.23 -21.01
CA PHE A 58 -2.13 9.42 -20.37
C PHE A 58 -1.58 10.69 -21.03
N ARG A 59 -2.35 11.31 -21.92
CA ARG A 59 -2.02 12.63 -22.49
C ARG A 59 -2.42 13.73 -21.50
N CYS A 60 -1.54 14.73 -21.38
CA CYS A 60 -1.68 16.05 -20.71
C CYS A 60 -1.00 16.27 -19.33
N THR A 61 -0.22 17.37 -19.33
CA THR A 61 0.54 18.10 -18.27
C THR A 61 1.82 17.46 -17.70
N LEU A 62 2.95 18.18 -17.83
CA LEU A 62 4.30 17.63 -17.99
C LEU A 62 5.00 17.07 -16.74
N LEU A 63 4.62 17.42 -15.52
CA LEU A 63 5.33 17.02 -14.29
C LEU A 63 4.42 16.39 -13.22
N PHE A 64 3.26 16.99 -12.99
CA PHE A 64 2.28 16.49 -12.03
C PHE A 64 1.72 15.13 -12.46
N THR A 65 1.46 14.95 -13.76
CA THR A 65 0.90 13.71 -14.30
C THR A 65 1.90 12.55 -14.30
N LEU A 66 3.22 12.77 -14.46
CA LEU A 66 4.21 11.68 -14.44
C LEU A 66 4.39 11.08 -13.03
N LEU A 67 4.46 11.94 -12.01
CA LEU A 67 4.52 11.50 -10.61
C LEU A 67 3.22 10.84 -10.18
N CYS A 68 2.06 11.38 -10.57
CA CYS A 68 0.77 10.77 -10.33
C CYS A 68 0.60 9.43 -11.06
N LYS A 69 0.97 9.32 -12.35
CA LYS A 69 0.93 8.06 -13.14
C LYS A 69 1.68 6.93 -12.45
N LEU A 70 2.94 7.17 -12.09
CA LEU A 70 3.77 6.15 -11.45
C LEU A 70 3.21 5.75 -10.08
N LYS A 71 2.68 6.70 -9.32
CA LYS A 71 2.06 6.42 -8.01
C LYS A 71 0.76 5.62 -8.17
N ILE A 72 -0.11 6.01 -9.08
CA ILE A 72 -1.41 5.36 -9.33
C ILE A 72 -1.21 3.93 -9.82
N CYS A 73 -0.35 3.69 -10.82
CA CYS A 73 -0.06 2.33 -11.30
C CYS A 73 0.59 1.46 -10.22
N ARG A 74 1.42 2.03 -9.34
CA ARG A 74 2.02 1.31 -8.20
C ARG A 74 0.99 0.90 -7.16
N ILE A 75 0.14 1.84 -6.75
CA ILE A 75 -0.93 1.62 -5.76
C ILE A 75 -1.88 0.54 -6.25
N LEU A 76 -2.29 0.63 -7.51
CA LEU A 76 -3.19 -0.33 -8.12
C LEU A 76 -2.56 -1.72 -8.22
N ALA A 77 -1.30 -1.81 -8.68
CA ALA A 77 -0.62 -3.09 -8.80
C ALA A 77 -0.53 -3.79 -7.43
N VAL A 78 -0.19 -3.05 -6.36
CA VAL A 78 -0.16 -3.59 -4.99
C VAL A 78 -1.56 -4.01 -4.55
N TYR A 79 -2.59 -3.20 -4.80
CA TYR A 79 -3.97 -3.52 -4.44
C TYR A 79 -4.47 -4.80 -5.13
N LEU A 80 -4.33 -4.87 -6.47
CA LEU A 80 -4.75 -6.03 -7.26
C LEU A 80 -4.01 -7.30 -6.84
N TRP A 81 -2.70 -7.21 -6.68
CA TRP A 81 -1.89 -8.34 -6.22
C TRP A 81 -2.29 -8.80 -4.82
N THR A 82 -2.53 -7.86 -3.89
CA THR A 82 -2.91 -8.22 -2.53
C THR A 82 -4.28 -8.89 -2.48
N ASN A 83 -5.23 -8.45 -3.30
CA ASN A 83 -6.54 -9.11 -3.43
C ASN A 83 -6.44 -10.50 -4.06
N ASP A 84 -5.61 -10.67 -5.09
CA ASP A 84 -5.38 -11.99 -5.69
C ASP A 84 -4.72 -12.95 -4.69
N LEU A 85 -3.72 -12.47 -3.94
CA LEU A 85 -3.08 -13.23 -2.88
C LEU A 85 -4.05 -13.56 -1.74
N ALA A 86 -4.95 -12.62 -1.39
CA ALA A 86 -6.00 -12.86 -0.42
C ALA A 86 -6.95 -13.97 -0.88
N ARG A 87 -7.37 -13.94 -2.14
CA ARG A 87 -8.22 -14.96 -2.76
C ARG A 87 -7.54 -16.34 -2.77
N CYS A 88 -6.29 -16.44 -3.22
CA CYS A 88 -5.56 -17.72 -3.23
C CYS A 88 -5.44 -18.33 -1.84
N LEU A 89 -5.10 -17.53 -0.83
CA LEU A 89 -5.01 -18.02 0.55
C LEU A 89 -6.36 -18.44 1.13
N SER A 90 -7.44 -17.79 0.70
CA SER A 90 -8.80 -18.21 1.05
C SER A 90 -9.20 -19.52 0.38
N GLU A 91 -8.81 -19.75 -0.88
CA GLU A 91 -9.03 -21.01 -1.61
C GLU A 91 -8.23 -22.16 -0.97
N GLU A 92 -7.00 -21.89 -0.54
CA GLU A 92 -6.11 -22.85 0.15
C GLU A 92 -6.44 -23.04 1.64
N GLN A 93 -7.45 -22.32 2.17
CA GLN A 93 -7.85 -22.32 3.59
C GLN A 93 -6.69 -22.02 4.56
N SER A 94 -5.74 -21.19 4.11
CA SER A 94 -4.59 -20.80 4.90
C SER A 94 -5.00 -19.93 6.09
N LYS A 95 -4.33 -20.14 7.23
CA LYS A 95 -4.54 -19.32 8.44
C LYS A 95 -3.89 -17.94 8.34
N VAL A 96 -3.17 -17.63 7.26
CA VAL A 96 -2.50 -16.34 7.07
C VAL A 96 -3.51 -15.27 6.67
N MET A 97 -3.55 -14.16 7.42
CA MET A 97 -4.41 -13.02 7.10
C MET A 97 -3.67 -11.97 6.30
N VAL A 98 -4.34 -11.38 5.31
CA VAL A 98 -3.75 -10.38 4.42
C VAL A 98 -4.57 -9.10 4.50
N LEU A 99 -3.88 -7.98 4.68
CA LEU A 99 -4.50 -6.67 4.86
C LEU A 99 -3.75 -5.62 4.05
N ILE A 100 -4.50 -4.65 3.55
CA ILE A 100 -3.94 -3.47 2.88
C ILE A 100 -4.17 -2.29 3.82
N THR A 101 -3.10 -1.59 4.16
CA THR A 101 -3.18 -0.38 4.99
C THR A 101 -2.79 0.83 4.18
N HIS A 102 -3.35 1.99 4.49
CA HIS A 102 -2.81 3.25 4.03
C HIS A 102 -2.31 4.10 5.20
N PRO A 103 -1.05 4.57 5.17
CA PRO A 103 -0.71 5.73 5.95
C PRO A 103 -1.41 6.90 5.27
N ASP A 104 -2.25 7.62 6.01
CA ASP A 104 -2.83 8.89 5.57
C ASP A 104 -1.77 9.82 4.94
N ALA A 105 -2.20 10.97 4.40
CA ALA A 105 -1.29 11.94 3.84
C ALA A 105 -0.23 12.40 4.88
N ILE A 106 0.95 11.78 4.85
CA ILE A 106 2.03 11.98 5.83
C ILE A 106 3.22 12.72 5.24
N LEU A 107 3.87 13.55 6.05
CA LEU A 107 5.07 14.28 5.67
C LEU A 107 6.32 13.37 5.70
N SER A 108 6.48 12.54 4.67
CA SER A 108 7.54 11.51 4.65
C SER A 108 8.96 12.10 4.65
N GLY A 109 9.94 11.35 5.15
CA GLY A 109 11.34 11.77 5.09
C GLY A 109 11.81 12.10 3.67
N GLY A 110 11.30 11.39 2.67
CA GLY A 110 11.52 11.70 1.26
C GLY A 110 10.91 13.04 0.84
N ALA A 111 9.70 13.35 1.32
CA ALA A 111 9.09 14.67 1.11
C ALA A 111 9.89 15.78 1.79
N ILE A 112 10.32 15.59 3.05
CA ILE A 112 11.15 16.56 3.79
C ILE A 112 12.48 16.80 3.05
N PHE A 113 13.13 15.74 2.57
CA PHE A 113 14.35 15.85 1.78
C PHE A 113 14.13 16.66 0.49
N SER A 114 13.03 16.41 -0.23
CA SER A 114 12.66 17.22 -1.41
C SER A 114 12.36 18.67 -1.04
N LEU A 115 11.70 18.94 0.09
CA LEU A 115 11.38 20.30 0.53
C LEU A 115 12.62 21.07 1.00
N ASN A 116 13.61 20.38 1.57
CA ASN A 116 14.90 20.96 1.94
C ASN A 116 15.73 21.41 0.73
N SER A 117 15.42 20.92 -0.47
CA SER A 117 16.05 21.38 -1.71
C SER A 117 15.44 22.68 -2.27
N LEU A 118 14.31 23.14 -1.73
CA LEU A 118 13.62 24.36 -2.15
C LEU A 118 14.14 25.59 -1.39
N PRO A 119 14.02 26.80 -1.98
CA PRO A 119 14.33 28.04 -1.26
C PRO A 119 13.38 28.21 -0.06
N TYR A 120 13.94 28.57 1.09
CA TYR A 120 13.25 28.70 2.38
C TYR A 120 12.55 27.41 2.87
N PRO A 121 13.30 26.34 3.19
CA PRO A 121 12.73 25.07 3.66
C PRO A 121 11.74 25.15 4.83
N PRO A 122 11.98 25.99 5.88
CA PRO A 122 11.06 26.05 7.02
C PRO A 122 9.66 26.50 6.63
N PHE A 123 9.53 27.40 5.66
CA PHE A 123 8.24 27.87 5.17
C PHE A 123 7.43 26.77 4.50
N TRP A 124 8.07 25.97 3.64
CA TRP A 124 7.40 24.87 2.95
C TRP A 124 7.03 23.73 3.90
N ILE A 125 7.90 23.38 4.84
CA ILE A 125 7.62 22.36 5.85
C ILE A 125 6.46 22.80 6.74
N TRP A 126 6.46 24.05 7.19
CA TRP A 126 5.37 24.63 7.97
C TRP A 126 4.05 24.64 7.21
N SER A 127 4.07 25.07 5.94
CA SER A 127 2.88 25.10 5.06
C SER A 127 2.30 23.70 4.86
N LEU A 128 3.14 22.70 4.53
CA LEU A 128 2.67 21.32 4.39
C LEU A 128 2.25 20.68 5.72
N GLY A 129 2.71 21.19 6.87
CA GLY A 129 2.29 20.74 8.20
C GLY A 129 0.80 20.97 8.49
N PHE A 130 0.12 21.88 7.77
CA PHE A 130 -1.33 22.05 7.89
C PHE A 130 -2.14 21.00 7.13
N VAL A 131 -1.55 20.39 6.10
CA VAL A 131 -2.24 19.43 5.21
C VAL A 131 -1.82 18.00 5.52
N LEU A 132 -0.54 17.80 5.84
CA LEU A 132 0.07 16.50 6.07
C LEU A 132 0.22 16.20 7.56
N HIS A 133 -0.04 14.96 7.91
CA HIS A 133 0.14 14.45 9.25
C HIS A 133 1.59 14.03 9.55
N PRO A 134 1.98 14.03 10.84
CA PRO A 134 3.29 13.53 11.25
C PRO A 134 3.42 12.03 10.95
N GLN A 135 4.66 11.57 10.76
CA GLN A 135 4.99 10.18 10.46
C GLN A 135 4.43 9.19 11.48
N THR A 136 4.39 9.58 12.75
CA THR A 136 3.86 8.78 13.86
C THR A 136 2.39 8.44 13.65
N ARG A 137 1.58 9.41 13.20
CA ARG A 137 0.16 9.20 12.91
C ARG A 137 -0.05 8.28 11.71
N GLY A 138 0.82 8.36 10.70
CA GLY A 138 0.78 7.44 9.55
C GLY A 138 1.06 5.98 9.91
N ALA A 139 1.78 5.72 11.00
CA ALA A 139 2.05 4.36 11.47
C ALA A 139 0.88 3.75 12.25
N TYR A 140 -0.11 4.53 12.67
CA TYR A 140 -1.21 4.01 13.50
C TYR A 140 -2.05 2.97 12.75
N THR A 141 -2.30 3.16 11.45
CA THR A 141 -3.09 2.21 10.66
C THR A 141 -2.36 0.88 10.47
N SER A 142 -1.04 0.90 10.24
CA SER A 142 -0.24 -0.32 10.10
C SER A 142 -0.07 -1.07 11.43
N VAL A 143 0.14 -0.35 12.53
CA VAL A 143 0.19 -0.95 13.88
C VAL A 143 -1.16 -1.52 14.27
N PHE A 144 -2.25 -0.80 13.98
CA PHE A 144 -3.60 -1.29 14.23
C PHE A 144 -3.86 -2.60 13.46
N ALA A 145 -3.52 -2.64 12.17
CA ALA A 145 -3.62 -3.85 11.35
C ALA A 145 -2.80 -5.03 11.90
N ALA A 146 -1.63 -4.75 12.45
CA ALA A 146 -0.74 -5.76 13.02
C ALA A 146 -1.24 -6.32 14.35
N CYS A 147 -1.78 -5.47 15.24
CA CYS A 147 -2.04 -5.82 16.63
C CYS A 147 -3.50 -6.12 16.94
N MET A 148 -4.45 -5.79 16.07
CA MET A 148 -5.88 -6.00 16.34
C MET A 148 -6.23 -7.49 16.52
N SER A 149 -7.33 -7.80 17.23
CA SER A 149 -7.79 -9.19 17.34
C SER A 149 -8.34 -9.72 16.02
N ARG A 150 -8.12 -11.01 15.75
CA ARG A 150 -8.62 -11.72 14.55
C ARG A 150 -10.14 -11.85 14.54
N ASP A 151 -10.78 -11.90 15.71
CA ASP A 151 -12.23 -12.13 15.85
C ASP A 151 -13.08 -10.87 15.60
N ASN A 152 -12.47 -9.81 15.07
CA ASN A 152 -13.18 -8.55 14.82
C ASN A 152 -14.10 -8.67 13.60
N PRO A 153 -15.44 -8.55 13.75
CA PRO A 153 -16.39 -8.75 12.65
C PRO A 153 -16.29 -7.67 11.56
N ASN A 154 -15.62 -6.54 11.83
CA ASN A 154 -15.53 -5.41 10.92
C ASN A 154 -14.41 -5.55 9.88
N ILE A 155 -13.63 -6.63 9.91
CA ILE A 155 -12.43 -6.77 9.08
C ILE A 155 -12.44 -8.12 8.39
N THR A 156 -12.35 -8.08 7.07
CA THR A 156 -12.33 -9.25 6.21
C THR A 156 -10.95 -9.47 5.61
N HIS A 157 -10.70 -10.69 5.17
CA HIS A 157 -9.47 -11.03 4.46
C HIS A 157 -9.36 -10.24 3.15
N GLY A 158 -8.22 -9.57 2.91
CA GLY A 158 -8.06 -8.65 1.77
C GLY A 158 -8.68 -7.27 1.98
N ALA A 159 -9.17 -6.94 3.18
CA ALA A 159 -9.74 -5.63 3.46
C ALA A 159 -8.69 -4.50 3.32
N TYR A 160 -9.19 -3.35 2.88
CA TYR A 160 -8.48 -2.08 2.82
C TYR A 160 -8.84 -1.25 4.05
N ILE A 161 -7.84 -0.90 4.86
CA ILE A 161 -7.96 -0.21 6.14
C ILE A 161 -7.06 1.04 6.22
#